data_AF-A0A026VSB1-F1
#
_entry.id   AF-A0A026VSB1-F1
#
_cell.length_a   1.000
_cell.length_b   1.000
_cell.length_c   1.000
_cell.angle_alpha   90.00
_cell.angle_beta   90.00
_cell.angle_gamma   90.00
#
_symmetry.space_group_name_H-M   'P 1'
#
loop_
_entity.id
_entity.type
_entity.pdbx_description
1 polymer ?
#
loop_
_entity_poly.entity_id
_entity_poly.type
_entity_poly.pdbx_seq_one_letter_code
_entity_poly.pdbx_strand_id
1 'polypeptide(L)'
;LFNFFNELCTHLTPQGTPLILMPFIVIIESISLLIRPITLAVRLTANIIAGHLLISLIGSAIKSIIIFTLLLISAQTLLLILEIAVAIIQSYVFSILLTLYRRET
;
A
#
# COMPACT_ATOMS: atom_id res chain seq x y z
N LEU A 1 -2.61 26.79 9.77
CA LEU A 1 -2.38 25.77 8.72
C LEU A 1 -1.06 26.04 8.00
N PHE A 2 -0.89 27.18 7.30
CA PHE A 2 0.34 27.49 6.55
C PHE A 2 1.61 27.68 7.43
N ASN A 3 1.50 28.32 8.60
CA ASN A 3 2.64 28.44 9.55
C ASN A 3 3.07 27.11 10.20
N PHE A 4 2.14 26.16 10.38
CA PHE A 4 2.43 24.84 10.95
C PHE A 4 3.25 23.99 9.96
N PHE A 5 2.99 24.15 8.65
CA PHE A 5 3.81 23.55 7.60
C PHE A 5 5.22 24.17 7.56
N ASN A 6 5.37 25.48 7.79
CA ASN A 6 6.68 26.14 7.79
C ASN A 6 7.57 25.72 8.97
N GLU A 7 7.01 25.57 10.19
CA GLU A 7 7.77 25.07 11.36
C GLU A 7 8.16 23.59 11.21
N LEU A 8 7.29 22.76 10.61
CA LEU A 8 7.63 21.39 10.21
C LEU A 8 8.76 21.37 9.17
N CYS A 9 8.77 22.29 8.21
CA CYS A 9 9.81 22.37 7.17
C CYS A 9 11.18 22.83 7.71
N THR A 10 11.23 23.67 8.76
CA THR A 10 12.51 24.12 9.33
C THR A 10 13.30 23.04 10.09
N HIS A 11 12.64 21.96 10.52
CA HIS A 11 13.27 20.82 11.20
C HIS A 11 13.56 19.64 10.25
N LEU A 12 13.17 19.73 8.97
CA LEU A 12 13.28 18.65 7.98
C LEU A 12 14.28 18.98 6.86
N THR A 13 15.09 20.03 7.02
CA THR A 13 16.10 20.41 6.03
C THR A 13 17.37 20.90 6.73
N PRO A 14 18.44 20.08 6.79
CA PRO A 14 19.77 20.60 7.05
C PRO A 14 20.20 21.43 5.84
N GLN A 15 20.94 22.47 6.18
CA GLN A 15 21.38 23.55 5.31
C GLN A 15 22.09 23.03 4.05
N GLY A 16 21.63 23.43 2.85
CA GLY A 16 22.47 23.32 1.65
C GLY A 16 21.79 23.18 0.28
N THR A 17 20.49 22.90 0.18
CA THR A 17 19.83 22.80 -1.13
C THR A 17 19.22 24.14 -1.57
N PRO A 18 19.33 24.54 -2.85
CA PRO A 18 18.76 25.78 -3.34
C PRO A 18 17.25 25.81 -3.03
N LEU A 19 16.81 26.89 -2.38
CA LEU A 19 15.46 27.07 -1.81
C LEU A 19 14.32 26.83 -2.81
N ILE A 20 14.62 26.90 -4.12
CA ILE A 20 13.67 26.69 -5.22
C ILE A 20 13.40 25.20 -5.50
N LEU A 21 14.36 24.30 -5.26
CA LEU A 21 14.25 22.86 -5.55
C LEU A 21 13.70 22.05 -4.37
N MET A 22 13.91 22.56 -3.16
CA MET A 22 13.46 21.99 -1.89
C MET A 22 11.94 21.71 -1.84
N PRO A 23 11.04 22.65 -2.21
CA PRO A 23 9.61 22.38 -2.20
C PRO A 23 9.21 21.33 -3.25
N PHE A 24 9.93 21.25 -4.38
CA PHE A 24 9.61 20.31 -5.46
C PHE A 24 9.86 18.85 -5.03
N ILE A 25 10.98 18.60 -4.36
CA ILE A 25 11.33 17.27 -3.83
C ILE A 25 10.33 16.85 -2.74
N VAL A 26 9.96 17.76 -1.83
CA VAL A 26 8.98 17.48 -0.76
C VAL A 26 7.60 17.12 -1.35
N ILE A 27 7.18 17.79 -2.42
CA ILE A 27 5.92 17.48 -3.11
C ILE A 27 5.96 16.06 -3.71
N ILE A 28 7.03 15.70 -4.40
CA ILE A 28 7.18 14.36 -5.02
C ILE A 28 7.27 13.27 -3.96
N GLU A 29 8.00 13.50 -2.87
CA GLU A 29 8.09 12.57 -1.74
C GLU A 29 6.71 12.38 -1.09
N SER A 30 5.97 13.46 -0.84
CA SER A 30 4.62 13.42 -0.28
C SER A 30 3.65 12.60 -1.14
N ILE A 31 3.75 12.74 -2.46
CA ILE A 31 2.94 11.96 -3.42
C ILE A 31 3.35 10.48 -3.38
N SER A 32 4.65 10.18 -3.36
CA SER A 32 5.17 8.80 -3.31
C SER A 32 4.79 8.09 -2.01
N LEU A 33 4.80 8.84 -0.91
CA LEU A 33 4.38 8.39 0.41
C LEU A 33 2.90 7.98 0.43
N LEU A 34 2.04 8.71 -0.30
CA LEU A 34 0.62 8.41 -0.45
C LEU A 34 0.34 7.27 -1.43
N ILE A 35 1.08 7.16 -2.54
CA ILE A 35 0.87 6.11 -3.55
C ILE A 35 1.14 4.72 -2.98
N ARG A 36 2.06 4.57 -2.02
CA ARG A 36 2.44 3.27 -1.43
C ARG A 36 1.28 2.56 -0.69
N PRO A 37 0.54 3.18 0.24
CA PRO A 37 -0.65 2.57 0.83
C PRO A 37 -1.80 2.45 -0.18
N ILE A 38 -1.94 3.38 -1.13
CA ILE A 38 -2.99 3.33 -2.16
C ILE A 38 -2.82 2.10 -3.07
N THR A 39 -1.61 1.83 -3.53
CA THR A 39 -1.31 0.67 -4.37
C THR A 39 -1.53 -0.67 -3.64
N LEU A 40 -1.24 -0.73 -2.34
CA LEU A 40 -1.55 -1.89 -1.51
C LEU A 40 -3.07 -2.10 -1.38
N ALA A 41 -3.84 -1.04 -1.16
CA ALA A 41 -5.30 -1.10 -1.07
C ALA A 41 -5.94 -1.55 -2.40
N VAL A 42 -5.51 -0.98 -3.53
CA VAL A 42 -5.99 -1.39 -4.86
C VAL A 42 -5.67 -2.86 -5.13
N ARG A 43 -4.48 -3.34 -4.75
CA ARG A 43 -4.08 -4.75 -4.89
C ARG A 43 -5.01 -5.69 -4.12
N LEU A 44 -5.27 -5.40 -2.85
CA LEU A 44 -6.18 -6.18 -2.01
C LEU A 44 -7.60 -6.22 -2.63
N THR A 45 -8.09 -5.06 -3.07
CA THR A 45 -9.43 -4.95 -3.65
C THR A 45 -9.53 -5.75 -4.96
N ALA A 46 -8.52 -5.68 -5.82
CA ALA A 46 -8.46 -6.45 -7.06
C ALA A 46 -8.43 -7.97 -6.81
N ASN A 47 -7.65 -8.42 -5.81
CA ASN A 47 -7.55 -9.85 -5.50
C ASN A 47 -8.85 -10.41 -4.89
N ILE A 48 -9.55 -9.62 -4.06
CA ILE A 48 -10.88 -9.99 -3.54
C ILE A 48 -11.92 -10.04 -4.67
N ILE A 49 -11.95 -9.03 -5.56
CA ILE A 49 -12.88 -8.99 -6.69
C ILE A 49 -12.60 -10.15 -7.65
N ALA A 50 -11.34 -10.40 -8.01
CA ALA A 50 -10.96 -11.50 -8.90
C ALA A 50 -11.34 -12.86 -8.31
N GLY A 51 -11.07 -13.10 -7.03
CA GLY A 51 -11.46 -14.34 -6.35
C GLY A 51 -12.98 -14.54 -6.33
N HIS A 52 -13.74 -13.49 -5.98
CA HIS A 52 -15.19 -13.53 -5.99
C HIS A 52 -15.79 -13.76 -7.40
N LEU A 53 -15.25 -13.07 -8.41
CA LEU A 53 -15.68 -13.20 -9.82
C LEU A 53 -15.36 -14.60 -10.36
N LEU A 54 -14.21 -15.15 -9.99
CA LEU A 54 -13.80 -16.50 -10.36
C LEU A 54 -14.72 -17.56 -9.73
N ILE A 55 -15.10 -17.42 -8.46
CA ILE A 55 -16.11 -18.27 -7.81
C ILE A 55 -17.47 -18.13 -8.49
N SER A 56 -17.88 -16.92 -8.86
CA SER A 56 -19.17 -16.69 -9.54
C SER A 56 -19.22 -17.35 -10.92
N LEU A 57 -18.15 -17.26 -11.71
CA LEU A 57 -18.05 -17.89 -13.03
C LEU A 57 -18.08 -19.41 -12.92
N ILE A 58 -17.26 -19.98 -12.04
CA ILE A 58 -17.17 -21.42 -11.83
C ILE A 58 -18.46 -21.96 -11.19
N GLY A 59 -19.06 -21.26 -10.24
CA GLY A 59 -20.33 -21.63 -9.62
C GLY A 59 -21.50 -21.66 -10.61
N SER A 60 -21.48 -20.77 -11.62
CA SER A 60 -22.47 -20.81 -12.71
C SER A 60 -22.24 -21.97 -13.70
N ALA A 61 -20.99 -22.37 -13.92
CA ALA A 61 -20.61 -23.47 -14.81
C ALA A 61 -20.70 -24.86 -14.15
N ILE A 62 -20.52 -24.93 -12.82
CA ILE A 62 -20.36 -26.16 -12.05
C ILE A 62 -21.47 -26.26 -10.99
N LYS A 63 -22.73 -26.24 -11.43
CA LYS A 63 -23.88 -26.40 -10.51
C LYS A 63 -23.91 -27.77 -9.78
N SER A 64 -22.94 -28.67 -10.02
CA SER A 64 -22.96 -30.06 -9.54
C SER A 64 -21.72 -30.57 -8.76
N ILE A 65 -20.59 -29.86 -8.68
CA ILE A 65 -19.39 -30.36 -7.96
C ILE A 65 -19.02 -29.46 -6.77
N ILE A 66 -19.54 -29.86 -5.60
CA ILE A 66 -19.28 -29.26 -4.27
C ILE A 66 -17.80 -29.33 -3.87
N ILE A 67 -17.05 -30.30 -4.39
CA ILE A 67 -15.62 -30.49 -4.06
C ILE A 67 -14.75 -29.37 -4.65
N PHE A 68 -15.09 -28.89 -5.85
CA PHE A 68 -14.29 -27.86 -6.55
C PHE A 68 -14.49 -26.49 -5.90
N THR A 69 -15.71 -26.21 -5.41
CA THR A 69 -16.00 -24.98 -4.65
C THR A 69 -15.23 -24.92 -3.32
N LEU A 70 -15.07 -26.06 -2.62
CA LEU A 70 -14.33 -26.11 -1.37
C LEU A 70 -12.83 -25.81 -1.58
N LEU A 71 -12.23 -26.38 -2.63
CA LEU A 71 -10.83 -26.14 -3.01
C LEU A 71 -10.59 -24.68 -3.40
N LEU A 72 -11.56 -24.06 -4.07
CA LEU A 72 -11.47 -22.65 -4.46
C LEU A 72 -11.52 -21.70 -3.27
N ILE A 73 -12.41 -21.98 -2.32
CA ILE A 73 -12.50 -21.21 -1.08
C ILE A 73 -11.20 -21.34 -0.27
N SER A 74 -10.62 -22.54 -0.19
CA SER A 74 -9.36 -22.74 0.53
C SER A 74 -8.16 -22.05 -0.15
N ALA A 75 -8.12 -22.02 -1.48
CA ALA A 75 -7.11 -21.27 -2.23
C ALA A 75 -7.23 -19.75 -2.01
N GLN A 76 -8.46 -19.22 -1.98
CA GLN A 76 -8.69 -17.80 -1.71
C GLN A 76 -8.30 -17.40 -0.29
N THR A 77 -8.61 -18.21 0.72
CA THR A 77 -8.21 -17.91 2.10
C THR A 77 -6.70 -17.92 2.28
N LEU A 78 -5.98 -18.83 1.60
CA LEU A 78 -4.52 -18.85 1.59
C LEU A 78 -3.92 -17.56 0.98
N LEU A 79 -4.45 -17.10 -0.14
CA LEU A 79 -4.03 -15.85 -0.79
C LEU A 79 -4.27 -14.63 0.11
N LEU A 80 -5.41 -14.58 0.81
CA LEU A 80 -5.72 -13.52 1.78
C LEU A 80 -4.71 -13.46 2.93
N ILE A 81 -4.34 -14.63 3.48
CA ILE A 81 -3.34 -14.71 4.55
C ILE A 81 -1.98 -14.18 4.07
N LEU A 82 -1.58 -14.55 2.85
CA LEU A 82 -0.35 -14.05 2.23
C LEU A 82 -0.38 -12.53 2.05
N GLU A 83 -1.50 -11.97 1.60
CA GLU A 83 -1.66 -10.52 1.42
C GLU A 83 -1.58 -9.73 2.72
N ILE A 84 -2.18 -10.23 3.80
CA ILE A 84 -2.09 -9.62 5.13
C ILE A 84 -0.63 -9.64 5.62
N ALA A 85 0.09 -10.76 5.42
CA ALA A 85 1.50 -10.85 5.76
C ALA A 85 2.35 -9.83 4.99
N VAL A 86 2.12 -9.68 3.67
CA VAL A 86 2.80 -8.68 2.85
C VAL A 86 2.44 -7.25 3.27
N ALA A 87 1.19 -6.98 3.66
CA ALA A 87 0.75 -5.67 4.15
C ALA A 87 1.48 -5.24 5.43
N ILE A 88 1.69 -6.17 6.36
CA ILE A 88 2.44 -5.93 7.61
C ILE A 88 3.92 -5.60 7.29
N ILE A 89 4.54 -6.36 6.39
CA ILE A 89 5.94 -6.13 6.00
C ILE A 89 6.09 -4.75 5.31
N GLN A 90 5.15 -4.38 4.44
CA GLN A 90 5.21 -3.10 3.72
C GLN A 90 5.05 -1.89 4.63
N SER A 91 4.14 -1.94 5.62
CA SER A 91 3.99 -0.85 6.59
C SER A 91 5.22 -0.71 7.49
N TYR A 92 5.86 -1.81 7.87
CA TYR A 92 7.11 -1.82 8.61
C TYR A 92 8.28 -1.18 7.83
N VAL A 93 8.51 -1.63 6.59
CA VAL A 93 9.56 -1.06 5.73
C VAL A 93 9.32 0.43 5.48
N PHE A 94 8.07 0.83 5.29
CA PHE A 94 7.69 2.22 5.13
C PHE A 94 8.00 3.07 6.37
N SER A 95 7.67 2.59 7.58
CA SER A 95 7.98 3.28 8.83
C SER A 95 9.48 3.44 9.06
N ILE A 96 10.28 2.42 8.73
CA ILE A 96 11.74 2.49 8.80
C ILE A 96 12.31 3.51 7.82
N LEU A 97 11.87 3.50 6.56
CA LEU A 97 12.30 4.48 5.55
C LEU A 97 11.99 5.90 5.99
N LEU A 98 10.77 6.14 6.51
CA LEU A 98 10.38 7.45 7.02
C LEU A 98 11.23 7.87 8.22
N THR A 99 11.52 6.95 9.14
CA THR A 99 12.34 7.23 10.33
C THR A 99 13.79 7.48 9.96
N LEU A 100 14.34 6.75 8.99
CA LEU A 100 15.68 6.95 8.47
C LEU A 100 15.80 8.31 7.80
N TYR A 101 14.87 8.64 6.89
CA TYR A 101 14.84 9.91 6.18
C TYR A 101 14.67 11.10 7.14
N ARG A 102 13.82 10.98 8.16
CA ARG A 102 13.68 11.96 9.25
C ARG A 102 14.90 12.12 10.15
N ARG A 103 15.82 11.15 10.16
CA ARG A 103 17.08 11.24 10.90
C ARG A 103 18.21 11.78 10.05
N GLU A 104 18.10 11.65 8.74
CA GLU A 104 19.09 12.08 7.75
C GLU A 104 18.86 13.54 7.30
N THR A 105 17.76 14.16 7.74
CA THR A 105 17.42 15.58 7.57
C THR A 105 17.12 16.25 8.91
#